data_AF-A0A2V6Q9T5-F1
#
_entry.id   AF-A0A2V6Q9T5-F1
#
_cell.length_a   1.000
_cell.length_b   1.000
_cell.length_c   1.000
_cell.angle_alpha   90.00
_cell.angle_beta   90.00
_cell.angle_gamma   90.00
#
_symmetry.space_group_name_H-M   'P 1'
#
loop_
_entity.id
_entity.type
_entity.pdbx_description
1 polymer ?
#
loop_
_entity_poly.entity_id
_entity_poly.type
_entity_poly.pdbx_seq_one_letter_code
_entity_poly.pdbx_strand_id
1 'polypeptide(L)' 'MGERPHELESKVLKLSRRNRARLAQRLISSLDHESDANAEKLWLDEAERRLAELKSRKVPAIPAERVIRKARSAIR' A
#
# COMPACT_ATOMS: atom_id res chain seq x y z
N MET A 1 23.58 -16.33 -16.91
CA MET A 1 22.15 -16.62 -17.13
C MET A 1 21.52 -16.92 -15.79
N GLY A 2 20.65 -16.06 -15.28
CA GLY A 2 19.87 -16.34 -14.08
C GLY A 2 18.74 -17.32 -14.37
N GLU A 3 18.16 -17.90 -13.33
CA GLU A 3 16.95 -18.71 -13.43
C GLU A 3 15.79 -17.91 -14.04
N ARG A 4 14.91 -18.58 -14.79
CA ARG A 4 13.75 -17.91 -15.39
C ARG A 4 12.73 -17.55 -14.31
N PRO A 5 11.96 -16.45 -14.45
CA PRO A 5 11.03 -16.00 -13.41
C PRO A 5 10.09 -17.10 -12.88
N HIS A 6 9.55 -17.95 -13.76
CA HIS A 6 8.65 -19.05 -13.36
C HIS A 6 9.34 -20.16 -12.55
N GLU A 7 10.64 -20.37 -12.75
CA GLU A 7 11.45 -21.34 -11.98
C GLU A 7 11.67 -20.82 -10.56
N LEU A 8 11.92 -19.51 -10.41
CA LEU A 8 12.05 -18.84 -9.12
C LEU A 8 10.71 -18.80 -8.36
N GLU A 9 9.62 -18.46 -9.03
CA GLU A 9 8.28 -18.46 -8.46
C GLU A 9 7.92 -19.84 -7.88
N SER A 10 8.17 -20.89 -8.66
CA SER A 10 7.92 -22.28 -8.25
C SER A 10 8.71 -22.67 -6.99
N LYS A 11 9.92 -22.14 -6.80
CA LYS A 11 10.74 -22.37 -5.60
C LYS A 11 10.23 -21.55 -4.42
N VAL A 12 9.87 -20.28 -4.63
CA VAL A 12 9.35 -19.39 -3.58
C VAL A 12 8.01 -19.89 -3.04
N LEU A 13 7.14 -20.43 -3.89
CA LEU A 13 5.84 -20.96 -3.47
C LEU A 13 5.95 -22.19 -2.55
N LYS A 14 7.07 -22.94 -2.62
CA LYS A 14 7.36 -24.06 -1.69
C LYS A 14 7.76 -23.61 -0.28
N LEU A 15 8.13 -22.34 -0.08
CA LEU A 15 8.49 -21.82 1.23
C LEU A 15 7.27 -21.74 2.16
N SER A 16 7.51 -21.73 3.47
CA SER A 16 6.46 -21.47 4.46
C SER A 16 5.81 -20.11 4.25
N ARG A 17 4.56 -19.95 4.70
CA ARG A 17 3.80 -18.69 4.58
C ARG A 17 4.57 -17.48 5.14
N ARG A 18 5.26 -17.66 6.28
CA ARG A 18 6.08 -16.63 6.92
C ARG A 18 7.28 -16.22 6.06
N ASN A 19 7.97 -17.20 5.48
CA ASN A 19 9.14 -16.92 4.63
C ASN A 19 8.74 -16.25 3.32
N ARG A 20 7.61 -16.65 2.72
CA ARG A 20 7.04 -15.96 1.55
C ARG A 20 6.68 -14.51 1.86
N ALA A 21 6.01 -14.25 2.98
CA ALA A 21 5.67 -12.89 3.39
C ALA A 21 6.92 -12.01 3.59
N ARG A 22 7.96 -12.54 4.25
CA ARG A 22 9.24 -11.84 4.42
C ARG A 22 9.91 -11.55 3.09
N LEU A 23 9.90 -12.50 2.15
CA LEU A 23 10.50 -12.31 0.83
C LEU A 23 9.71 -11.28 0.00
N ALA A 24 8.38 -11.35 0.00
CA ALA A 24 7.51 -10.38 -0.66
C ALA A 24 7.77 -8.96 -0.15
N GLN A 25 7.87 -8.77 1.17
CA GLN A 25 8.23 -7.48 1.76
C GLN A 25 9.58 -6.97 1.22
N ARG A 26 10.62 -7.82 1.20
CA ARG A 26 11.94 -7.42 0.71
C ARG A 26 11.95 -7.05 -0.77
N LEU A 27 11.22 -7.80 -1.60
CA LEU A 27 11.11 -7.53 -3.03
C LEU A 27 10.34 -6.23 -3.30
N ILE A 28 9.25 -5.97 -2.57
CA ILE A 28 8.50 -4.70 -2.68
C ILE A 28 9.39 -3.53 -2.25
N SER A 29 10.07 -3.64 -1.10
CA SER A 29 11.00 -2.59 -0.65
C SER A 29 12.20 -2.39 -1.58
N SER A 30 12.57 -3.41 -2.36
CA SER A 30 13.57 -3.26 -3.42
C SER A 30 13.01 -2.69 -4.72
N LEU A 31 11.77 -2.24 -4.75
CA LEU A 31 11.21 -1.45 -5.86
C LEU A 31 10.97 0.00 -5.42
N ASP A 32 10.88 0.25 -4.12
CA ASP A 32 10.60 1.57 -3.54
C ASP A 32 11.69 2.62 -3.82
N HIS A 33 12.89 2.24 -4.28
CA HIS A 33 13.93 3.19 -4.70
C HIS A 33 13.70 3.79 -6.09
N GLU A 34 12.74 3.27 -6.85
CA GLU A 34 12.22 3.88 -8.08
C GLU A 34 10.99 4.78 -7.79
N SER A 35 10.84 5.27 -6.55
CA SER A 35 9.75 6.20 -6.21
C SER A 35 9.86 7.46 -7.07
N ASP A 36 8.79 7.77 -7.80
CA ASP A 36 8.67 9.04 -8.53
C ASP A 36 8.99 10.20 -7.59
N ALA A 37 10.00 11.01 -7.93
CA ALA A 37 10.44 12.14 -7.12
C ALA A 37 9.31 13.15 -6.86
N ASN A 38 8.27 13.15 -7.69
CA ASN A 38 7.09 13.99 -7.52
C ASN A 38 5.98 13.34 -6.69
N ALA A 39 6.05 12.05 -6.36
CA ALA A 39 5.01 11.35 -5.65
C ALA A 39 4.69 12.04 -4.31
N GLU A 40 5.70 12.36 -3.52
CA GLU A 40 5.51 13.04 -2.23
C GLU A 40 4.79 14.38 -2.39
N LYS A 41 5.20 15.17 -3.38
CA LYS A 41 4.57 16.46 -3.69
C LYS A 41 3.10 16.27 -4.11
N LEU A 42 2.83 15.34 -5.01
CA LEU A 42 1.46 15.06 -5.49
C LEU A 42 0.56 14.57 -4.35
N TRP A 43 1.10 13.77 -3.43
CA TRP A 43 0.39 13.33 -2.22
C TRP A 43 0.09 14.48 -1.27
N LEU A 44 1.05 15.40 -1.08
CA LEU A 44 0.84 16.60 -0.26
C LEU A 44 -0.24 17.50 -0.86
N ASP A 45 -0.14 17.81 -2.15
CA ASP A 45 -1.09 18.64 -2.89
C ASP A 45 -2.52 18.05 -2.78
N GLU A 46 -2.66 16.73 -2.92
CA GLU A 46 -3.93 16.03 -2.77
C GLU A 46 -4.46 16.03 -1.32
N ALA A 47 -3.58 15.88 -0.33
CA ALA A 47 -3.95 15.92 1.08
C ALA A 47 -4.49 17.30 1.49
N GLU A 48 -3.82 18.37 1.06
CA GLU A 48 -4.27 19.75 1.29
C GLU A 48 -5.62 20.03 0.61
N ARG A 49 -5.77 19.62 -0.67
CA ARG A 49 -7.03 19.75 -1.39
C ARG A 49 -8.18 19.07 -0.65
N ARG A 50 -8.01 17.82 -0.22
CA ARG A 50 -9.03 17.07 0.53
C ARG A 50 -9.36 17.70 1.88
N LEU A 51 -8.36 18.21 2.59
CA LEU A 51 -8.59 18.90 3.86
C LEU A 51 -9.43 20.17 3.66
N ALA A 52 -9.15 20.95 2.61
CA ALA A 52 -9.93 22.14 2.29
C ALA A 52 -11.38 21.80 1.92
N GLU A 53 -11.61 20.74 1.15
CA GLU A 53 -12.96 20.26 0.81
C GLU A 53 -13.75 19.81 2.04
N LEU A 54 -13.10 19.12 2.98
CA LEU A 54 -13.72 18.73 4.26
C LEU A 54 -14.07 19.96 5.11
N LYS A 55 -13.13 20.90 5.29
CA LYS A 55 -13.35 22.13 6.08
C LYS A 55 -14.45 23.01 5.51
N SER A 56 -14.51 23.12 4.18
CA SER A 56 -15.55 23.89 3.47
C SER A 56 -16.90 23.19 3.40
N ARG A 57 -17.00 21.93 3.86
CA ARG A 57 -18.20 21.07 3.75
C ARG A 57 -18.66 20.85 2.30
N LYS A 58 -17.77 21.03 1.32
CA LYS A 58 -18.03 20.72 -0.09
C LYS A 58 -18.25 19.22 -0.31
N VAL A 59 -17.67 18.39 0.57
CA VAL A 59 -17.83 16.94 0.58
C VAL A 59 -18.39 16.47 1.93
N PRO A 60 -19.26 15.43 1.94
CA PRO A 60 -19.79 14.90 3.18
C PRO A 60 -18.72 14.14 3.97
N ALA A 61 -18.54 14.50 5.24
CA ALA A 61 -17.67 13.76 6.15
C ALA A 61 -18.32 12.44 6.57
N ILE A 62 -17.49 11.40 6.78
CA ILE A 62 -17.93 10.13 7.37
C ILE A 62 -17.48 10.13 8.83
N PRO A 63 -18.38 9.80 9.79
CA PRO A 63 -18.00 9.67 11.20
C PRO A 63 -16.84 8.69 11.40
N ALA A 64 -15.88 9.07 12.25
CA ALA A 64 -14.67 8.31 12.48
C ALA A 64 -14.97 6.88 12.96
N GLU A 65 -15.97 6.71 13.83
CA GLU A 65 -16.39 5.42 14.39
C GLU A 65 -16.85 4.46 13.28
N ARG A 66 -17.51 4.98 12.24
CA ARG A 66 -17.97 4.18 11.10
C ARG A 66 -16.78 3.70 10.27
N VAL A 67 -15.81 4.58 10.01
CA VAL A 67 -14.60 4.24 9.24
C VAL A 67 -13.74 3.24 9.99
N ILE A 68 -13.49 3.48 11.29
CA ILE A 68 -12.69 2.59 12.15
C ILE A 68 -13.32 1.20 12.26
N ARG A 69 -14.65 1.12 12.46
CA ARG A 69 -15.36 -0.16 12.51
C ARG A 69 -15.21 -0.95 11.20
N LYS A 70 -15.36 -0.28 10.04
CA LYS A 70 -15.19 -0.90 8.72
C LYS A 70 -13.76 -1.42 8.50
N ALA A 71 -12.75 -0.64 8.89
CA ALA A 71 -11.35 -1.05 8.76
C ALA A 71 -11.06 -2.31 9.61
N ARG A 72 -11.54 -2.35 10.86
CA ARG A 72 -11.37 -3.51 11.74
C ARG A 72 -12.05 -4.77 11.21
N SER A 73 -13.23 -4.66 10.60
CA SER A 73 -13.91 -5.82 10.01
C SER A 73 -13.19 -6.39 8.79
N ALA A 74 -12.36 -5.60 8.10
CA ALA A 74 -11.65 -6.04 6.89
C ALA A 74 -10.34 -6.80 7.18
N ILE A 75 -9.88 -6.80 8.44
CA ILE A 75 -8.64 -7.48 8.87
C ILE A 75 -8.97 -8.82 9.57
N ARG A 76 -10.25 -9.13 9.75
CA ARG A 76 -10.73 -10.37 10.38
C ARG A 76 -10.95 -11.45 9.33
#